data_AF-A0A920UKE2-F1
#
_entry.id   AF-A0A920UKE2-F1
#
_cell.length_a   1.000
_cell.length_b   1.000
_cell.length_c   1.000
_cell.angle_alpha   90.00
_cell.angle_beta   90.00
_cell.angle_gamma   90.00
#
_symmetry.space_group_name_H-M   'P 1'
#
loop_
_entity.id
_entity.type
_entity.pdbx_description
1 polymer ?
#
loop_
_entity_poly.entity_id
_entity_poly.type
_entity_poly.pdbx_seq_one_letter_code
_entity_poly.pdbx_strand_id
1 'polypeptide(L)' 'MGVLFVAITGVSGSGKSTLVNEILYKSIAQKINKSKNPPGKFKSIDGIELIDKIVNIDQSPIGELQEVILQLIQVLLQT' A
#
# COMPACT_ATOMS: atom_id res chain seq x y z
N MET A 1 -2.64 -24.43 -7.18
CA MET A 1 -2.62 -22.99 -6.91
C MET A 1 -1.71 -22.78 -5.71
N GLY A 2 -0.62 -22.03 -5.86
CA GLY A 2 0.37 -21.84 -4.79
C GLY A 2 0.32 -20.40 -4.26
N VAL A 3 0.76 -20.21 -3.01
CA VAL A 3 0.95 -18.88 -2.42
C VAL A 3 2.44 -18.57 -2.47
N LEU A 4 2.81 -17.40 -3.02
CA LEU A 4 4.18 -16.90 -3.01
C LEU A 4 4.27 -15.75 -2.00
N PHE A 5 5.22 -15.86 -1.07
CA PHE A 5 5.56 -14.79 -0.14
C PHE A 5 6.91 -14.19 -0.52
N VAL A 6 6.94 -12.87 -0.71
CA VAL A 6 8.16 -12.12 -1.03
C VAL A 6 8.36 -11.04 0.02
N ALA A 7 9.54 -11.01 0.63
CA ALA A 7 9.93 -10.01 1.60
C ALA A 7 10.98 -9.07 1.01
N ILE A 8 10.79 -7.76 1.19
CA ILE A 8 11.79 -6.74 0.85
C ILE A 8 12.35 -6.18 2.16
N THR A 9 13.65 -6.36 2.38
CA THR A 9 14.32 -6.00 3.62
C THR A 9 15.46 -5.01 3.36
N GLY A 10 15.99 -4.40 4.43
CA GLY A 10 17.03 -3.38 4.36
C GLY A 10 16.86 -2.30 5.43
N VAL A 11 17.93 -1.55 5.70
CA VAL A 11 17.97 -0.50 6.73
C VAL A 11 17.00 0.65 6.45
N SER A 12 16.68 1.45 7.47
CA SER A 12 15.85 2.66 7.28
C SER A 12 16.49 3.58 6.24
N GLY A 13 15.67 4.17 5.36
CA GLY A 13 16.14 5.04 4.27
C GLY A 13 16.66 4.33 3.01
N SER A 14 16.74 3.00 2.96
CA SER A 14 17.26 2.26 1.79
C SER A 14 16.34 2.24 0.56
N GLY A 15 15.20 2.96 0.61
CA GLY A 15 14.26 3.06 -0.52
C GLY A 15 13.21 1.96 -0.65
N LYS A 16 13.07 1.06 0.35
CA LYS A 16 12.07 -0.05 0.31
C LYS A 16 10.65 0.44 0.04
N SER A 17 10.17 1.41 0.82
CA SER A 17 8.82 1.95 0.66
C SER A 17 8.66 2.69 -0.65
N THR A 18 9.71 3.35 -1.14
CA THR A 18 9.70 3.99 -2.47
C THR A 18 9.55 2.94 -3.57
N LEU A 19 10.31 1.84 -3.51
CA LEU A 19 10.19 0.76 -4.47
C LEU A 19 8.79 0.13 -4.46
N VAL A 20 8.28 -0.21 -3.27
CA VAL A 20 6.99 -0.92 -3.14
C VAL A 20 5.81 -0.01 -3.43
N ASN A 21 5.73 1.15 -2.80
CA ASN A 21 4.53 1.99 -2.84
C ASN A 21 4.54 2.95 -4.03
N GLU A 22 5.67 3.63 -4.26
CA GLU A 22 5.76 4.69 -5.26
C GLU A 22 5.97 4.14 -6.68
N ILE A 23 6.68 3.02 -6.81
CA ILE A 23 6.97 2.41 -8.12
C ILE A 23 6.04 1.23 -8.39
N LEU A 24 6.16 0.13 -7.64
CA LEU A 24 5.42 -1.10 -7.95
C LEU A 24 3.90 -0.93 -7.81
N TYR A 25 3.43 -0.52 -6.63
CA TYR A 25 2.00 -0.39 -6.36
C TYR A 25 1.34 0.62 -7.30
N LYS A 26 1.88 1.84 -7.42
CA LYS A 26 1.29 2.85 -8.32
C LYS A 26 1.30 2.42 -9.78
N SER A 27 2.36 1.77 -10.27
CA SER A 27 2.40 1.30 -11.67
C SER A 27 1.34 0.22 -11.93
N ILE A 28 1.22 -0.75 -11.03
CA ILE A 28 0.25 -1.84 -11.15
C ILE A 28 -1.18 -1.30 -10.97
N ALA A 29 -1.42 -0.45 -9.97
CA ALA A 29 -2.72 0.17 -9.72
C ALA A 29 -3.17 1.10 -10.85
N GLN A 30 -2.24 1.79 -11.51
CA GLN A 30 -2.55 2.58 -12.71
C GLN A 30 -3.02 1.67 -13.85
N LYS A 31 -2.35 0.53 -14.06
CA LYS A 31 -2.71 -0.42 -15.12
C LYS A 31 -4.03 -1.15 -14.87
N ILE A 32 -4.25 -1.62 -13.63
CA ILE A 32 -5.39 -2.47 -13.26
C ILE A 32 -6.59 -1.65 -12.80
N ASN A 33 -6.37 -0.73 -11.86
CA ASN A 33 -7.45 0.02 -11.19
C ASN A 33 -7.70 1.40 -11.85
N LYS A 34 -6.99 1.73 -12.93
CA LYS A 34 -7.03 3.06 -13.59
C LYS A 34 -6.77 4.21 -12.61
N SER A 35 -5.89 3.97 -11.63
CA SER A 35 -5.49 4.98 -10.65
C SER A 35 -4.97 6.24 -11.33
N LYS A 36 -5.36 7.42 -10.82
CA LYS A 36 -4.87 8.72 -11.29
C LYS A 36 -3.52 9.11 -10.68
N ASN A 37 -3.02 8.35 -9.70
CA ASN A 37 -1.74 8.61 -9.06
C ASN A 37 -0.61 8.07 -9.94
N PRO A 38 0.23 8.92 -10.55
CA PRO A 38 1.30 8.47 -11.41
C PRO A 38 2.39 7.78 -10.57
N PRO A 39 3.02 6.71 -11.09
CA PRO A 39 4.17 6.09 -10.43
C PRO A 39 5.40 7.00 -10.43
N GLY A 40 6.34 6.70 -9.53
CA GLY A 40 7.68 7.27 -9.55
C GLY A 40 8.45 6.89 -10.83
N LYS A 41 9.64 7.47 -11.04
CA LYS A 41 10.45 7.19 -12.24
C LYS A 41 10.99 5.74 -12.22
N PHE A 42 10.78 5.01 -13.31
CA PHE A 42 11.38 3.70 -13.57
C PHE A 42 11.56 3.50 -15.08
N LYS A 43 12.32 2.47 -15.48
CA LYS A 43 12.59 2.17 -16.90
C LYS A 43 11.48 1.34 -17.54
N SER A 44 11.21 0.17 -16.97
CA SER A 44 10.15 -0.76 -17.40
C SER A 44 9.78 -1.69 -16.24
N ILE A 45 8.56 -2.25 -16.28
CA ILE A 45 8.08 -3.34 -15.42
C ILE A 45 7.34 -4.29 -16.34
N ASP A 46 7.76 -5.55 -16.34
CA ASP A 46 7.20 -6.60 -17.18
C ASP A 46 6.29 -7.53 -16.35
N GLY A 47 5.31 -8.18 -16.98
CA GLY A 47 4.44 -9.17 -16.31
C GLY A 47 3.31 -8.57 -15.48
N ILE A 48 3.02 -7.27 -15.58
CA ILE A 48 1.87 -6.64 -14.89
C ILE A 48 0.54 -7.27 -15.37
N GLU A 49 0.48 -7.70 -16.62
CA GLU A 49 -0.65 -8.39 -17.23
C GLU A 49 -1.01 -9.73 -16.56
N LEU A 50 -0.10 -10.29 -15.74
CA LEU A 50 -0.34 -11.51 -14.97
C LEU A 50 -1.05 -11.23 -13.63
N ILE A 51 -1.33 -9.97 -13.31
CA ILE A 51 -1.93 -9.54 -12.05
C ILE A 51 -3.37 -9.11 -12.31
N ASP A 52 -4.33 -9.84 -11.74
CA ASP A 52 -5.77 -9.51 -11.87
C ASP A 52 -6.20 -8.41 -10.88
N LYS A 53 -5.62 -8.41 -9.68
CA LYS A 53 -5.99 -7.53 -8.58
C LYS A 53 -4.77 -7.16 -7.74
N ILE A 54 -4.75 -5.93 -7.24
CA ILE A 54 -3.75 -5.44 -6.30
C ILE A 54 -4.43 -4.73 -5.13
N VAL A 55 -3.91 -4.95 -3.93
CA VAL A 55 -4.35 -4.30 -2.69
C VAL A 55 -3.11 -3.78 -1.97
N ASN A 56 -3.14 -2.52 -1.55
CA ASN A 56 -2.15 -1.96 -0.63
C ASN A 56 -2.72 -1.98 0.78
N ILE A 57 -1.97 -2.54 1.72
CA ILE A 57 -2.29 -2.51 3.15
C ILE A 57 -1.11 -1.81 3.81
N ASP A 58 -1.38 -0.67 4.42
CA ASP A 58 -0.38 0.10 5.14
C ASP A 58 -0.87 0.41 6.57
N GLN A 59 -0.03 1.13 7.31
CA GLN A 59 -0.34 1.56 8.68
C GLN A 59 -1.14 2.87 8.70
N SER A 60 -1.65 3.32 7.55
CA SER A 60 -2.59 4.43 7.55
C SER A 60 -3.84 3.99 8.29
N PRO A 61 -4.49 4.91 9.00
CA PRO A 61 -5.68 4.55 9.71
C PRO A 61 -6.81 4.09 8.78
N ILE A 62 -7.62 3.15 9.26
CA ILE A 62 -8.74 2.56 8.52
C ILE A 62 -9.91 3.55 8.50
N GLY A 63 -9.88 4.59 7.67
CA GLY A 63 -11.04 5.49 7.38
C GLY A 63 -11.87 5.95 8.60
N GLU A 64 -13.19 6.17 8.39
CA GLU A 64 -14.17 6.66 9.39
C GLU A 64 -14.21 5.88 10.73
N LEU A 65 -13.58 4.70 10.82
CA LEU A 65 -13.42 3.97 12.08
C LEU A 65 -12.39 4.61 13.02
N GLN A 66 -11.57 5.55 12.55
CA GLN A 66 -10.75 6.39 13.44
C GLN A 66 -11.59 7.22 14.39
N GLU A 67 -12.70 7.78 13.91
CA GLU A 67 -13.60 8.54 14.77
C GLU A 67 -14.18 7.64 15.85
N VAL A 68 -14.56 6.40 15.52
CA VAL A 68 -15.11 5.43 16.47
C VAL A 68 -14.09 5.02 17.54
N ILE A 69 -12.83 4.77 17.16
CA ILE A 69 -11.77 4.40 18.12
C ILE A 69 -11.37 5.59 18.99
N LEU A 70 -11.25 6.80 18.42
CA LEU A 70 -10.94 8.00 19.18
C LEU A 70 -12.10 8.40 20.12
N GLN A 71 -13.35 8.25 19.69
CA GLN A 71 -14.54 8.45 20.52
C GLN A 71 -14.60 7.42 21.67
N LEU A 72 -14.28 6.15 21.43
CA LEU A 72 -14.19 5.13 22.48
C LEU A 72 -13.12 5.46 23.52
N ILE A 73 -11.94 5.92 23.09
CA ILE A 73 -10.87 6.34 24.01
C ILE A 73 -11.31 7.57 24.83
N GLN A 74 -11.99 8.54 24.21
CA GLN A 74 -12.51 9.72 24.94
C GLN A 74 -13.59 9.35 25.96
N VAL A 75 -14.50 8.41 25.66
CA VAL A 75 -15.52 7.93 26.60
C VAL A 75 -14.88 7.20 27.80
N LEU A 76 -13.84 6.40 27.56
CA LEU A 76 -13.13 5.67 28.62
C LEU A 76 -12.26 6.57 29.52
N LEU A 77 -11.84 7.74 29.03
CA LEU A 77 -11.05 8.71 29.81
C LEU A 77 -11.90 9.73 30.58
N GLN A 78 -13.23 9.75 30.38
CA GLN A 78 -14.18 10.62 31.08
C GLN A 78 -14.97 9.93 32.21
N THR A 79 -14.71 8.64 32.46
CA THR A 79 -15.15 7.89 33.65
C THR A 79 -14.02 7.75 34.65
#